data_AF-A0A529I368-F1
#
_entry.id   AF-A0A529I368-F1
#
_cell.length_a   1.000
_cell.length_b   1.000
_cell.length_c   1.000
_cell.angle_alpha   90.00
_cell.angle_beta   90.00
_cell.angle_gamma   90.00
#
_symmetry.space_group_name_H-M   'P 1'
#
loop_
_entity.id
_entity.type
_entity.pdbx_description
1 polymer ?
#
loop_
_entity_poly.entity_id
_entity_poly.type
_entity_poly.pdbx_seq_one_letter_code
_entity_poly.pdbx_strand_id
1 'polypeptide(L)'
;NHTDINPNGTAGQQLYVQFNYDVNDPARAGGERLVVRGIHLLDYTPGGPDFRPDLFSKNNPNDPAYRSEFGIWAKQDIGGHDEFHGETGDDTAYGGGGHDRMFGDAENDDLIGGWGNDWISGGTGEDGILGDDGRIFTSRNSATYGESLFGVLPLLATDPDTRTSQGDVLNEFIYTPGQVQTETINVGGKMKKAVDLTPYNLTPNAQGGDNPLFDANVVDDIIFGGLGDDFIHGGSGDDAVGGGEALPESYTQRFDAAGNVVGIVRTDFSRPWNPGDVLKFGPDSDPWNAPKPVQSRLGEFFLYDEYDPRRTIMFNADGSVWKAGTPPIARQYFLNLVDNEGPLVNGAIAFAPNGTPTAFAQRNTDGNDAVFGDLGNDWIVGGTGRDHIYGGWGNDLMNADDVLSTNNWLNDQPETHPMYEDRVFGGAGLDILIGNTGGDRLIDWVGEFNSYLVPFAPFGIATVSRQVPPQLFDFLYAQAFSDGVDITRTADTGSINGDDKYSHVHMFMGGVEGEIGLITQKDHGF
;
A
#
# COMPACT_ATOMS: atom_id res chain seq x y z
N ASN A 1 15.14 4.19 35.71
CA ASN A 1 14.91 5.51 36.35
C ASN A 1 14.59 6.53 35.29
N HIS A 2 13.35 6.53 34.77
CA HIS A 2 12.92 7.55 33.80
C HIS A 2 12.36 8.72 34.61
N THR A 3 13.10 9.83 34.62
CA THR A 3 12.57 11.13 35.04
C THR A 3 11.90 11.74 33.81
N ASP A 4 10.60 11.93 33.95
CA ASP A 4 9.71 12.68 33.08
C ASP A 4 10.10 14.16 33.13
N ILE A 5 10.42 14.79 31.99
CA ILE A 5 10.91 16.18 31.97
C ILE A 5 10.21 16.98 30.87
N ASN A 6 9.31 17.88 31.28
CA ASN A 6 9.20 19.17 30.63
C ASN A 6 10.35 20.07 31.16
N PRO A 7 11.20 20.66 30.31
CA PRO A 7 12.38 21.41 30.73
C PRO A 7 12.09 22.69 31.54
N ASN A 8 10.82 23.08 31.73
CA ASN A 8 10.44 24.30 32.46
C ASN A 8 9.47 24.10 33.65
N GLY A 9 9.32 22.89 34.19
CA GLY A 9 8.50 22.62 35.37
C GLY A 9 9.23 22.87 36.69
N THR A 10 8.62 23.61 37.62
CA THR A 10 9.12 23.73 39.00
C THR A 10 8.89 22.43 39.78
N ALA A 11 9.85 22.05 40.63
CA ALA A 11 9.81 20.80 41.39
C ALA A 11 8.54 20.67 42.24
N GLY A 12 7.72 19.66 41.96
CA GLY A 12 6.55 19.29 42.76
C GLY A 12 5.20 19.27 42.05
N GLN A 13 5.11 19.62 40.77
CA GLN A 13 3.91 19.35 39.96
C GLN A 13 4.18 18.24 38.94
N GLN A 14 3.55 17.08 39.11
CA GLN A 14 3.30 16.17 37.99
C GLN A 14 2.20 16.80 37.14
N LEU A 15 2.59 17.55 36.11
CA LEU A 15 1.68 18.07 35.10
C LEU A 15 1.65 17.04 33.97
N TYR A 16 0.66 16.15 34.00
CA TYR A 16 0.31 15.39 32.81
C TYR A 16 -0.15 16.38 31.74
N VAL A 17 0.28 16.19 30.49
CA VAL A 17 -0.34 16.88 29.35
C VAL A 17 -1.77 16.33 29.27
N GLN A 18 -2.76 17.22 29.35
CA GLN A 18 -4.17 16.85 29.36
C GLN A 18 -4.69 16.93 27.92
N PHE A 19 -5.03 15.79 27.34
CA PHE A 19 -5.52 15.72 25.97
C PHE A 19 -7.06 15.74 25.93
N ASN A 20 -7.66 16.03 24.77
CA ASN A 20 -9.11 16.16 24.65
C ASN A 20 -9.88 14.89 25.04
N TYR A 21 -9.25 13.71 24.93
CA TYR A 21 -9.82 12.45 25.37
C TYR A 21 -9.87 12.28 26.91
N ASP A 22 -9.03 12.99 27.68
CA ASP A 22 -9.00 12.91 29.16
C ASP A 22 -10.15 13.70 29.81
N VAL A 23 -10.73 14.64 29.07
CA VAL A 23 -11.70 15.62 29.60
C VAL A 23 -13.14 15.17 29.35
N ASN A 24 -13.37 14.35 28.33
CA ASN A 24 -14.70 14.22 27.72
C ASN A 24 -15.24 12.78 27.64
N ASP A 25 -14.64 11.80 28.31
CA ASP A 25 -15.18 10.44 28.43
C ASP A 25 -15.84 10.20 29.82
N PRO A 26 -17.18 10.16 29.93
CA PRO A 26 -17.88 9.84 31.17
C PRO A 26 -17.67 8.40 31.65
N ALA A 27 -17.26 7.47 30.78
CA ALA A 27 -17.02 6.07 31.10
C ALA A 27 -15.65 5.85 31.78
N ARG A 28 -14.69 6.76 31.59
CA ARG A 28 -13.33 6.69 32.16
C ARG A 28 -13.12 7.50 33.45
N ALA A 29 -14.19 8.04 34.02
CA ALA A 29 -14.17 8.68 35.35
C ALA A 29 -13.72 7.75 36.51
N GLY A 30 -13.49 6.46 36.24
CA GLY A 30 -12.97 5.45 37.17
C GLY A 30 -11.46 5.44 37.40
N GLY A 31 -10.67 6.28 36.71
CA GLY A 31 -9.26 6.54 37.08
C GLY A 31 -8.19 5.95 36.16
N GLU A 32 -8.55 5.29 35.06
CA GLU A 32 -7.61 4.93 33.99
C GLU A 32 -7.39 6.15 33.09
N ARG A 33 -6.12 6.57 32.97
CA ARG A 33 -5.68 7.68 32.12
C ARG A 33 -4.73 7.12 31.08
N LEU A 34 -4.82 7.62 29.84
CA LEU A 34 -3.80 7.30 28.84
C LEU A 34 -2.48 7.96 29.25
N VAL A 35 -1.40 7.20 29.20
CA VAL A 35 -0.06 7.72 29.38
C VAL A 35 0.45 8.05 27.99
N VAL A 36 0.41 9.34 27.62
CA VAL A 36 1.11 9.77 26.41
C VAL A 36 2.60 9.65 26.66
N ARG A 37 3.22 8.74 25.93
CA ARG A 37 4.68 8.68 25.83
C ARG A 37 5.07 9.64 24.73
N GLY A 38 5.69 10.75 25.11
CA GLY A 38 6.41 11.56 24.14
C GLY A 38 7.60 10.73 23.63
N ILE A 39 7.47 10.20 22.43
CA ILE A 39 8.60 9.57 21.74
C ILE A 39 9.43 10.72 21.17
N HIS A 40 10.65 10.87 21.67
CA HIS A 40 11.66 11.67 21.00
C HIS A 40 12.51 10.69 20.21
N LEU A 41 12.26 10.61 18.91
CA LEU A 41 13.08 9.84 17.99
C LEU A 41 14.53 10.32 18.15
N LEU A 42 15.46 9.38 18.36
CA LEU A 42 16.87 9.70 18.62
C LEU A 42 17.53 10.35 17.40
N ASP A 43 16.98 10.09 16.23
CA ASP A 43 17.20 10.79 14.99
C ASP A 43 15.84 11.00 14.32
N TYR A 44 15.55 12.24 13.97
CA TYR A 44 14.47 12.56 13.05
C TYR A 44 14.98 13.73 12.23
N THR A 45 15.79 13.38 11.25
CA THR A 45 15.80 14.16 10.02
C THR A 45 14.63 13.60 9.21
N PRO A 46 13.47 14.29 9.10
CA PRO A 46 12.35 13.79 8.30
C PRO A 46 12.86 13.41 6.90
N GLY A 47 12.59 12.20 6.40
CA GLY A 47 12.99 11.72 5.07
C GLY A 47 14.42 11.17 4.97
N GLY A 48 14.95 10.65 6.07
CA GLY A 48 16.16 9.81 6.06
C GLY A 48 17.37 10.43 5.36
N PRO A 49 18.21 9.60 4.70
CA PRO A 49 19.29 10.04 3.84
C PRO A 49 18.93 11.12 2.81
N ASP A 50 17.70 11.15 2.37
CA ASP A 50 17.31 11.93 1.21
C ASP A 50 16.99 13.39 1.55
N PHE A 51 16.67 13.71 2.81
CA PHE A 51 16.47 15.10 3.25
C PHE A 51 17.77 15.90 3.43
N ARG A 52 18.92 15.21 3.55
CA ARG A 52 20.23 15.86 3.75
C ARG A 52 21.26 15.42 2.72
N PRO A 53 21.06 15.66 1.41
CA PRO A 53 21.96 15.23 0.34
C PRO A 53 23.42 15.69 0.51
N ASP A 54 23.67 16.72 1.33
CA ASP A 54 25.01 17.16 1.73
C ASP A 54 25.81 16.14 2.57
N LEU A 55 25.14 15.14 3.14
CA LEU A 55 25.72 14.12 4.00
C LEU A 55 25.98 12.80 3.29
N PHE A 56 25.73 12.73 1.98
CA PHE A 56 25.78 11.49 1.20
C PHE A 56 26.82 11.51 0.09
N SER A 57 27.25 10.32 -0.34
CA SER A 57 28.11 10.16 -1.51
C SER A 57 27.83 8.86 -2.24
N LYS A 58 27.71 8.93 -3.57
CA LYS A 58 27.66 7.73 -4.43
C LYS A 58 29.02 7.06 -4.62
N ASN A 59 30.10 7.74 -4.27
CA ASN A 59 31.46 7.20 -4.35
C ASN A 59 32.00 6.99 -2.96
N ASN A 60 32.80 5.95 -2.76
CA ASN A 60 33.49 5.71 -1.49
C ASN A 60 34.23 6.97 -1.01
N PRO A 61 33.70 7.67 0.02
CA PRO A 61 34.34 8.81 0.60
C PRO A 61 35.35 8.29 1.63
N ASN A 62 36.58 8.77 1.56
CA ASN A 62 37.61 8.43 2.55
C ASN A 62 37.35 9.07 3.94
N ASP A 63 36.12 9.40 4.27
CA ASP A 63 35.71 9.98 5.56
C ASP A 63 35.15 8.85 6.44
N PRO A 64 35.79 8.53 7.58
CA PRO A 64 35.41 7.41 8.44
C PRO A 64 34.06 7.59 9.15
N ALA A 65 33.44 8.78 9.05
CA ALA A 65 32.07 8.98 9.49
C ALA A 65 31.03 8.47 8.49
N TYR A 66 31.43 8.19 7.24
CA TYR A 66 30.52 7.66 6.24
C TYR A 66 30.35 6.15 6.37
N ARG A 67 29.11 5.70 6.26
CA ARG A 67 28.67 4.31 6.38
C ARG A 67 28.22 3.78 5.03
N SER A 68 28.60 2.56 4.66
CA SER A 68 28.26 1.94 3.36
C SER A 68 27.08 0.97 3.41
N GLU A 69 26.47 0.82 4.59
CA GLU A 69 25.41 -0.18 4.82
C GLU A 69 24.15 0.09 3.97
N PHE A 70 24.02 1.29 3.40
CA PHE A 70 22.85 1.78 2.68
C PHE A 70 23.00 1.73 1.14
N GLY A 71 24.00 1.03 0.58
CA GLY A 71 24.28 1.11 -0.87
C GLY A 71 24.77 2.49 -1.38
N ILE A 72 24.58 3.54 -0.58
CA ILE A 72 25.13 4.89 -0.66
C ILE A 72 25.94 5.16 0.61
N TRP A 73 26.90 6.07 0.53
CA TRP A 73 27.71 6.43 1.70
C TRP A 73 27.02 7.54 2.48
N ALA A 74 26.74 7.34 3.78
CA ALA A 74 25.99 8.26 4.64
C ALA A 74 26.78 8.74 5.87
N LYS A 75 26.80 10.06 6.17
CA LYS A 75 27.62 10.65 7.27
C LYS A 75 26.92 10.79 8.63
N GLN A 76 25.61 10.97 8.68
CA GLN A 76 24.88 11.22 9.95
C GLN A 76 23.76 10.23 10.24
N ASP A 77 23.51 9.26 9.35
CA ASP A 77 22.41 8.33 9.53
C ASP A 77 22.75 7.16 10.46
N ILE A 78 21.82 6.86 11.37
CA ILE A 78 21.95 5.91 12.47
C ILE A 78 20.95 4.74 12.36
N GLY A 79 21.04 3.92 11.32
CA GLY A 79 20.37 2.61 11.25
C GLY A 79 21.33 1.49 10.83
N GLY A 80 20.95 0.23 10.97
CA GLY A 80 21.69 -0.92 10.43
C GLY A 80 20.74 -1.89 9.73
N HIS A 81 21.23 -3.05 9.31
CA HIS A 81 20.31 -4.13 8.94
C HIS A 81 19.82 -4.77 10.23
N ASP A 82 18.66 -4.37 10.69
CA ASP A 82 18.06 -4.75 11.95
C ASP A 82 16.94 -5.80 11.74
N GLU A 83 16.57 -6.46 12.84
CA GLU A 83 15.50 -7.45 12.87
C GLU A 83 14.63 -7.15 14.10
N PHE A 84 13.34 -6.89 13.85
CA PHE A 84 12.35 -6.49 14.84
C PHE A 84 11.20 -7.50 14.89
N HIS A 85 10.76 -7.84 16.11
CA HIS A 85 9.59 -8.68 16.38
C HIS A 85 8.75 -7.97 17.45
N GLY A 86 7.49 -7.64 17.14
CA GLY A 86 6.53 -7.02 18.06
C GLY A 86 6.02 -8.00 19.13
N GLU A 87 6.00 -9.28 18.81
CA GLU A 87 5.49 -10.36 19.66
C GLU A 87 3.97 -10.25 19.92
N THR A 88 3.55 -9.53 20.96
CA THR A 88 2.12 -9.44 21.32
C THR A 88 1.82 -8.05 21.85
N GLY A 89 0.74 -7.47 21.37
CA GLY A 89 0.29 -6.14 21.79
C GLY A 89 0.33 -5.17 20.62
N ASP A 90 -0.46 -4.10 20.69
CA ASP A 90 -0.36 -3.03 19.69
C ASP A 90 1.02 -2.34 19.79
N ASP A 91 1.89 -2.56 18.79
CA ASP A 91 3.24 -2.01 18.73
C ASP A 91 3.39 -0.86 17.74
N THR A 92 4.46 -0.09 17.92
CA THR A 92 4.89 0.92 16.95
C THR A 92 6.38 0.78 16.74
N ALA A 93 6.78 0.49 15.51
CA ALA A 93 8.16 0.24 15.14
C ALA A 93 8.60 1.12 13.96
N TYR A 94 9.85 1.54 14.01
CA TYR A 94 10.51 2.32 12.96
C TYR A 94 11.88 1.69 12.74
N GLY A 95 12.11 1.07 11.58
CA GLY A 95 13.36 0.38 11.22
C GLY A 95 14.52 1.36 11.06
N GLY A 96 14.23 2.47 10.40
CA GLY A 96 15.10 3.62 10.31
C GLY A 96 15.92 3.60 9.04
N GLY A 97 17.10 2.99 9.08
CA GLY A 97 17.95 2.98 7.90
C GLY A 97 18.67 1.66 7.75
N GLY A 98 18.71 1.13 6.53
CA GLY A 98 19.27 -0.17 6.19
C GLY A 98 18.16 -1.16 5.87
N HIS A 99 18.53 -2.27 5.23
CA HIS A 99 17.60 -3.37 4.91
C HIS A 99 17.17 -4.11 6.18
N ASP A 100 15.99 -3.78 6.68
CA ASP A 100 15.40 -4.25 7.91
C ASP A 100 14.45 -5.43 7.67
N ARG A 101 14.17 -6.15 8.76
CA ARG A 101 13.19 -7.24 8.82
C ARG A 101 12.25 -6.97 9.96
N MET A 102 10.99 -6.72 9.66
CA MET A 102 10.02 -6.29 10.65
C MET A 102 8.85 -7.27 10.69
N PHE A 103 8.55 -7.75 11.90
CA PHE A 103 7.41 -8.61 12.19
C PHE A 103 6.56 -7.89 13.25
N GLY A 104 5.31 -7.54 12.93
CA GLY A 104 4.35 -7.05 13.92
C GLY A 104 3.87 -8.17 14.85
N ASP A 105 3.66 -9.36 14.25
CA ASP A 105 3.15 -10.57 14.89
C ASP A 105 1.66 -10.48 15.24
N ALA A 106 1.27 -9.90 16.38
CA ALA A 106 -0.10 -10.01 16.86
C ALA A 106 -0.63 -8.76 17.56
N GLU A 107 -1.90 -8.45 17.24
CA GLU A 107 -2.63 -7.22 17.56
C GLU A 107 -2.31 -6.12 16.54
N ASN A 108 -2.68 -4.85 16.80
CA ASN A 108 -2.69 -3.82 15.75
C ASN A 108 -1.39 -3.03 15.78
N ASP A 109 -0.55 -3.22 14.77
CA ASP A 109 0.79 -2.68 14.73
C ASP A 109 0.92 -1.51 13.76
N ASP A 110 1.75 -0.53 14.11
CA ASP A 110 2.18 0.55 13.21
C ASP A 110 3.67 0.33 12.87
N LEU A 111 3.95 -0.22 11.70
CA LEU A 111 5.28 -0.56 11.21
C LEU A 111 5.71 0.41 10.12
N ILE A 112 6.90 0.98 10.27
CA ILE A 112 7.52 1.88 9.29
C ILE A 112 8.91 1.33 9.02
N GLY A 113 9.19 0.89 7.79
CA GLY A 113 10.50 0.36 7.41
C GLY A 113 11.55 1.47 7.46
N GLY A 114 11.29 2.54 6.72
CA GLY A 114 12.18 3.68 6.62
C GLY A 114 13.09 3.53 5.41
N TRP A 115 14.34 3.98 5.50
CA TRP A 115 15.23 3.94 4.34
C TRP A 115 15.81 2.54 4.14
N GLY A 116 15.61 1.97 2.96
CA GLY A 116 16.30 0.78 2.47
C GLY A 116 15.32 -0.31 2.05
N ASN A 117 15.79 -1.27 1.23
CA ASN A 117 14.99 -2.43 0.87
C ASN A 117 14.62 -3.31 2.08
N ASP A 118 13.39 -3.20 2.56
CA ASP A 118 12.90 -3.81 3.78
C ASP A 118 12.05 -5.05 3.51
N TRP A 119 11.93 -5.90 4.53
CA TRP A 119 11.01 -7.03 4.51
C TRP A 119 10.08 -6.90 5.72
N ILE A 120 8.79 -6.66 5.48
CA ILE A 120 7.83 -6.30 6.51
C ILE A 120 6.64 -7.28 6.48
N SER A 121 6.21 -7.73 7.65
CA SER A 121 5.03 -8.55 7.87
C SER A 121 4.24 -7.97 9.04
N GLY A 122 2.99 -7.54 8.81
CA GLY A 122 2.09 -7.07 9.88
C GLY A 122 1.74 -8.20 10.84
N GLY A 123 1.22 -9.31 10.31
CA GLY A 123 0.90 -10.49 11.10
C GLY A 123 -0.59 -10.58 11.34
N THR A 124 -1.10 -10.57 12.56
CA THR A 124 -2.55 -10.60 12.80
C THR A 124 -3.00 -9.32 13.48
N GLY A 125 -3.96 -8.59 12.92
CA GLY A 125 -4.31 -7.27 13.43
C GLY A 125 -4.97 -6.41 12.39
N GLU A 126 -5.37 -5.19 12.76
CA GLU A 126 -5.57 -4.11 11.78
C GLU A 126 -4.25 -3.33 11.73
N ASP A 127 -3.34 -3.74 10.86
CA ASP A 127 -1.96 -3.25 10.81
C ASP A 127 -1.81 -2.03 9.90
N GLY A 128 -0.80 -1.22 10.19
CA GLY A 128 -0.47 -0.01 9.47
C GLY A 128 0.96 -0.15 9.05
N ILE A 129 1.20 -0.28 7.76
CA ILE A 129 2.53 -0.56 7.22
C ILE A 129 2.88 0.52 6.23
N LEU A 130 4.04 1.11 6.45
CA LEU A 130 4.72 1.96 5.50
C LEU A 130 6.06 1.30 5.18
N GLY A 131 6.29 0.96 3.91
CA GLY A 131 7.60 0.43 3.47
C GLY A 131 8.70 1.43 3.79
N ASP A 132 8.43 2.68 3.45
CA ASP A 132 9.43 3.72 3.39
C ASP A 132 9.37 4.73 4.56
N ASP A 133 9.99 5.89 4.40
CA ASP A 133 9.99 6.96 5.40
C ASP A 133 8.67 7.74 5.51
N GLY A 134 8.19 7.90 6.73
CA GLY A 134 7.03 8.74 7.00
C GLY A 134 6.50 8.59 8.41
N ARG A 135 5.19 8.77 8.55
CA ARG A 135 4.52 8.63 9.83
C ARG A 135 3.10 8.14 9.69
N ILE A 136 2.75 7.18 10.53
CA ILE A 136 1.40 6.66 10.67
C ILE A 136 0.67 7.38 11.83
N PHE A 137 -0.58 7.74 11.58
CA PHE A 137 -1.48 8.33 12.56
C PHE A 137 -2.72 7.45 12.74
N THR A 138 -2.73 6.72 13.84
CA THR A 138 -3.80 5.77 14.16
C THR A 138 -4.88 6.41 15.04
N SER A 139 -6.13 6.21 14.65
CA SER A 139 -7.30 6.73 15.35
C SER A 139 -8.55 5.89 15.08
N ARG A 140 -9.71 6.38 15.54
CA ARG A 140 -11.02 5.80 15.25
C ARG A 140 -11.96 6.83 14.67
N ASN A 141 -12.70 6.41 13.65
CA ASN A 141 -13.72 7.25 13.02
C ASN A 141 -14.77 7.69 14.04
N SER A 142 -14.85 9.00 14.27
CA SER A 142 -15.70 9.56 15.32
C SER A 142 -16.09 11.00 15.01
N ALA A 143 -17.33 11.35 15.33
CA ALA A 143 -17.84 12.71 15.22
C ALA A 143 -17.61 13.56 16.47
N THR A 144 -17.03 12.98 17.54
CA THR A 144 -16.87 13.66 18.84
C THR A 144 -15.41 13.80 19.24
N TYR A 145 -14.57 12.83 18.85
CA TYR A 145 -13.17 12.75 19.26
C TYR A 145 -12.35 12.50 18.00
N GLY A 146 -11.64 13.53 17.54
CA GLY A 146 -10.65 13.46 16.47
C GLY A 146 -9.50 14.38 16.85
N GLU A 147 -8.28 14.03 16.47
CA GLU A 147 -7.12 14.89 16.67
C GLU A 147 -6.86 15.66 15.39
N SER A 148 -6.70 16.98 15.47
CA SER A 148 -6.63 17.87 14.29
C SER A 148 -5.32 17.76 13.49
N LEU A 149 -4.70 16.59 13.42
CA LEU A 149 -3.41 16.35 12.80
C LEU A 149 -3.57 15.30 11.69
N PHE A 150 -3.15 15.65 10.47
CA PHE A 150 -2.94 14.75 9.31
C PHE A 150 -4.08 13.74 9.03
N GLY A 151 -5.23 14.21 8.56
CA GLY A 151 -6.31 13.31 8.08
C GLY A 151 -7.18 12.64 9.16
N VAL A 152 -6.83 12.82 10.43
CA VAL A 152 -7.55 12.30 11.62
C VAL A 152 -8.58 13.30 12.17
N LEU A 153 -9.18 14.10 11.29
CA LEU A 153 -10.16 15.11 11.68
C LEU A 153 -11.41 14.47 12.30
N PRO A 154 -12.07 15.11 13.28
CA PRO A 154 -13.40 14.68 13.70
C PRO A 154 -14.36 14.80 12.51
N LEU A 155 -15.01 13.71 12.18
CA LEU A 155 -15.95 13.65 11.06
C LEU A 155 -17.26 14.36 11.41
N LEU A 156 -17.98 14.82 10.39
CA LEU A 156 -19.32 15.35 10.56
C LEU A 156 -20.28 14.21 10.95
N ALA A 157 -21.13 14.46 11.95
CA ALA A 157 -22.14 13.49 12.37
C ALA A 157 -23.26 13.30 11.33
N THR A 158 -23.44 14.26 10.43
CA THR A 158 -24.47 14.28 9.40
C THR A 158 -23.95 14.96 8.16
N ASP A 159 -24.20 14.35 7.01
CA ASP A 159 -23.82 14.85 5.71
C ASP A 159 -24.49 16.22 5.41
N PRO A 160 -23.70 17.30 5.19
CA PRO A 160 -24.23 18.61 4.87
C PRO A 160 -24.67 18.76 3.40
N ASP A 161 -24.19 17.92 2.47
CA ASP A 161 -24.66 17.87 1.07
C ASP A 161 -24.71 16.45 0.48
N THR A 162 -25.89 15.84 0.56
CA THR A 162 -26.19 14.51 0.00
C THR A 162 -26.09 14.40 -1.53
N ARG A 163 -25.64 15.43 -2.24
CA ARG A 163 -25.43 15.41 -3.70
C ARG A 163 -23.99 15.17 -4.12
N THR A 164 -23.02 15.42 -3.24
CA THR A 164 -21.59 15.26 -3.53
C THR A 164 -20.98 14.43 -2.40
N SER A 165 -20.27 13.36 -2.73
CA SER A 165 -19.53 12.58 -1.73
C SER A 165 -18.38 13.43 -1.21
N GLN A 166 -18.38 13.70 0.09
CA GLN A 166 -17.42 14.63 0.70
C GLN A 166 -16.33 13.94 1.50
N GLY A 167 -16.50 12.67 1.87
CA GLY A 167 -15.49 11.90 2.57
C GLY A 167 -15.23 12.37 4.00
N ASP A 168 -15.91 13.40 4.49
CA ASP A 168 -15.70 13.99 5.81
C ASP A 168 -16.84 13.68 6.79
N VAL A 169 -17.73 12.74 6.45
CA VAL A 169 -18.90 12.36 7.23
C VAL A 169 -18.78 10.95 7.77
N LEU A 170 -19.29 10.72 9.00
CA LEU A 170 -19.35 9.41 9.63
C LEU A 170 -20.41 8.49 8.99
N ASN A 171 -20.05 7.25 8.66
CA ASN A 171 -20.91 6.28 7.96
C ASN A 171 -21.50 6.84 6.66
N GLU A 172 -20.67 7.53 5.88
CA GLU A 172 -21.11 8.16 4.64
C GLU A 172 -21.37 7.09 3.58
N PHE A 173 -22.56 7.11 2.98
CA PHE A 173 -22.86 6.24 1.84
C PHE A 173 -22.53 6.97 0.54
N ILE A 174 -21.41 6.60 -0.07
CA ILE A 174 -20.92 7.18 -1.32
C ILE A 174 -21.34 6.31 -2.51
N TYR A 175 -21.66 6.94 -3.63
CA TYR A 175 -22.10 6.21 -4.83
C TYR A 175 -21.93 7.02 -6.11
N THR A 176 -21.71 6.32 -7.23
CA THR A 176 -21.70 6.93 -8.56
C THR A 176 -23.11 7.00 -9.16
N PRO A 177 -23.37 7.86 -10.17
CA PRO A 177 -24.68 7.95 -10.81
C PRO A 177 -25.21 6.61 -11.30
N GLY A 178 -26.45 6.28 -10.93
CA GLY A 178 -27.04 4.97 -11.22
C GLY A 178 -26.62 3.86 -10.25
N GLN A 179 -25.86 4.18 -9.19
CA GLN A 179 -25.40 3.25 -8.14
C GLN A 179 -24.61 2.08 -8.73
N VAL A 180 -23.78 2.37 -9.74
CA VAL A 180 -22.91 1.36 -10.37
C VAL A 180 -21.77 0.99 -9.41
N GLN A 181 -21.26 1.98 -8.69
CA GLN A 181 -20.33 1.82 -7.57
C GLN A 181 -20.96 2.42 -6.32
N THR A 182 -20.78 1.74 -5.20
CA THR A 182 -21.40 2.09 -3.92
C THR A 182 -20.52 1.64 -2.77
N GLU A 183 -20.42 2.44 -1.73
CA GLU A 183 -19.68 2.07 -0.52
C GLU A 183 -20.22 2.81 0.70
N THR A 184 -19.94 2.27 1.89
CA THR A 184 -20.10 3.01 3.15
C THR A 184 -18.71 3.24 3.74
N ILE A 185 -18.23 4.47 3.66
CA ILE A 185 -16.92 4.88 4.15
C ILE A 185 -17.03 5.43 5.58
N ASN A 186 -15.88 5.64 6.23
CA ASN A 186 -15.79 6.29 7.54
C ASN A 186 -16.71 5.65 8.60
N VAL A 187 -16.78 4.32 8.63
CA VAL A 187 -17.68 3.58 9.53
C VAL A 187 -17.36 3.91 10.99
N GLY A 188 -18.38 4.32 11.75
CA GLY A 188 -18.18 4.83 13.11
C GLY A 188 -17.56 3.81 14.05
N GLY A 189 -16.46 4.20 14.69
CA GLY A 189 -15.70 3.38 15.64
C GLY A 189 -14.68 2.43 15.01
N LYS A 190 -14.69 2.23 13.68
CA LYS A 190 -13.61 1.51 12.97
C LYS A 190 -12.28 2.26 13.12
N MET A 191 -11.19 1.51 13.10
CA MET A 191 -9.86 2.09 13.04
C MET A 191 -9.70 2.87 11.74
N LYS A 192 -8.91 3.94 11.80
CA LYS A 192 -8.42 4.68 10.66
C LYS A 192 -6.94 4.91 10.89
N LYS A 193 -6.13 4.51 9.92
CA LYS A 193 -4.73 4.89 9.83
C LYS A 193 -4.61 5.87 8.68
N ALA A 194 -3.92 6.97 8.92
CA ALA A 194 -3.60 7.95 7.89
C ALA A 194 -2.10 8.18 7.92
N VAL A 195 -1.50 8.44 6.77
CA VAL A 195 -0.06 8.62 6.67
C VAL A 195 0.32 10.06 6.33
N ASP A 196 1.52 10.45 6.75
CA ASP A 196 2.29 11.59 6.25
C ASP A 196 3.54 10.96 5.66
N LEU A 197 3.50 10.70 4.35
CA LEU A 197 4.64 10.20 3.61
C LEU A 197 5.62 11.35 3.52
N THR A 198 6.82 11.16 4.05
CA THR A 198 7.79 12.24 3.93
C THR A 198 8.28 12.27 2.48
N PRO A 199 8.06 13.35 1.70
CA PRO A 199 8.29 13.34 0.26
C PRO A 199 9.72 13.05 -0.15
N TYR A 200 9.81 12.45 -1.34
CA TYR A 200 10.89 11.63 -1.84
C TYR A 200 11.92 12.40 -2.67
N ASN A 201 13.19 12.05 -2.47
CA ASN A 201 14.30 12.16 -3.41
C ASN A 201 13.94 12.62 -4.85
N LEU A 202 14.24 13.86 -5.26
CA LEU A 202 14.67 14.05 -6.66
C LEU A 202 16.15 14.08 -6.82
N THR A 203 16.62 12.91 -7.18
CA THR A 203 17.94 12.63 -7.66
C THR A 203 19.01 12.98 -6.61
N PRO A 204 20.08 12.17 -6.51
CA PRO A 204 21.23 12.47 -5.65
C PRO A 204 21.97 13.78 -6.01
N ASN A 205 21.51 14.55 -6.99
CA ASN A 205 22.09 15.80 -7.46
C ASN A 205 21.13 17.01 -7.51
N ALA A 206 19.81 16.88 -7.29
CA ALA A 206 18.88 18.02 -7.39
C ALA A 206 18.25 18.35 -6.04
N GLN A 207 18.74 19.41 -5.41
CA GLN A 207 18.04 20.06 -4.31
C GLN A 207 16.77 20.75 -4.85
N GLY A 208 15.62 20.07 -4.85
CA GLY A 208 14.29 20.70 -4.88
C GLY A 208 13.27 20.20 -5.93
N GLY A 209 12.14 19.66 -5.43
CA GLY A 209 10.93 19.11 -6.10
C GLY A 209 10.73 17.62 -5.74
N ASP A 210 9.78 16.91 -6.35
CA ASP A 210 9.69 15.43 -6.38
C ASP A 210 9.75 15.02 -7.87
N ASN A 211 10.39 13.90 -8.23
CA ASN A 211 10.37 13.42 -9.63
C ASN A 211 9.70 12.03 -9.68
N PRO A 212 8.42 11.93 -10.06
CA PRO A 212 7.69 10.66 -10.10
C PRO A 212 8.22 9.69 -11.17
N LEU A 213 9.13 10.12 -12.05
CA LEU A 213 9.76 9.28 -13.07
C LEU A 213 11.14 8.76 -12.63
N PHE A 214 11.56 9.04 -11.39
CA PHE A 214 12.82 8.53 -10.87
C PHE A 214 12.61 7.15 -10.23
N ASP A 215 13.23 6.15 -10.83
CA ASP A 215 13.33 4.80 -10.27
C ASP A 215 14.31 4.78 -9.07
N ALA A 216 13.77 4.49 -7.88
CA ALA A 216 14.44 4.50 -6.60
C ALA A 216 14.88 3.08 -6.16
N ASN A 217 15.78 2.43 -6.91
CA ASN A 217 16.19 1.02 -6.69
C ASN A 217 16.91 0.67 -5.36
N VAL A 218 16.87 1.51 -4.33
CA VAL A 218 17.51 1.28 -3.02
C VAL A 218 16.53 1.18 -1.87
N VAL A 219 15.24 1.38 -2.16
CA VAL A 219 14.09 1.39 -1.24
C VAL A 219 12.99 0.47 -1.80
N ASP A 220 13.36 -0.58 -2.53
CA ASP A 220 12.38 -1.54 -3.07
C ASP A 220 12.01 -2.53 -1.97
N ASP A 221 10.77 -2.51 -1.51
CA ASP A 221 10.32 -3.23 -0.32
C ASP A 221 9.56 -4.53 -0.64
N ILE A 222 9.50 -5.42 0.35
CA ILE A 222 8.60 -6.57 0.35
C ILE A 222 7.70 -6.45 1.57
N ILE A 223 6.41 -6.29 1.34
CA ILE A 223 5.43 -6.00 2.38
C ILE A 223 4.31 -7.05 2.35
N PHE A 224 3.96 -7.54 3.53
CA PHE A 224 2.80 -8.40 3.77
C PHE A 224 1.93 -7.79 4.88
N GLY A 225 0.65 -7.54 4.61
CA GLY A 225 -0.33 -7.07 5.61
C GLY A 225 -0.52 -8.11 6.69
N GLY A 226 -1.01 -9.28 6.31
CA GLY A 226 -1.21 -10.40 7.21
C GLY A 226 -2.68 -10.80 7.29
N LEU A 227 -3.24 -10.79 8.49
CA LEU A 227 -4.62 -11.16 8.80
C LEU A 227 -5.30 -10.02 9.56
N GLY A 228 -6.09 -9.24 8.85
CA GLY A 228 -7.14 -8.36 9.35
C GLY A 228 -7.35 -7.24 8.33
N ASP A 229 -8.06 -6.17 8.70
CA ASP A 229 -8.22 -5.05 7.76
C ASP A 229 -6.94 -4.17 7.84
N ASP A 230 -6.00 -4.34 6.91
CA ASP A 230 -4.68 -3.69 6.94
C ASP A 230 -4.62 -2.41 6.09
N PHE A 231 -3.71 -1.51 6.46
CA PHE A 231 -3.46 -0.22 5.80
C PHE A 231 -2.00 -0.19 5.34
N ILE A 232 -1.75 -0.32 4.04
CA ILE A 232 -0.42 -0.56 3.49
C ILE A 232 -0.07 0.51 2.46
N HIS A 233 1.11 1.09 2.62
CA HIS A 233 1.71 2.05 1.69
C HIS A 233 3.11 1.52 1.32
N GLY A 234 3.37 1.33 0.03
CA GLY A 234 4.68 0.93 -0.51
C GLY A 234 5.70 2.04 -0.25
N GLY A 235 5.48 3.17 -0.90
CA GLY A 235 6.24 4.39 -0.70
C GLY A 235 6.97 4.82 -1.96
N SER A 236 8.30 4.89 -1.94
CA SER A 236 9.09 4.99 -3.17
C SER A 236 9.82 3.69 -3.43
N GLY A 237 9.93 3.32 -4.70
CA GLY A 237 10.65 2.12 -5.09
C GLY A 237 9.75 1.21 -5.89
N ASP A 238 10.32 0.15 -6.45
CA ASP A 238 9.52 -0.88 -7.11
C ASP A 238 9.11 -1.93 -6.06
N ASP A 239 7.97 -1.73 -5.41
CA ASP A 239 7.56 -2.47 -4.21
C ASP A 239 6.75 -3.72 -4.51
N ALA A 240 6.97 -4.77 -3.71
CA ALA A 240 6.24 -6.02 -3.77
C ALA A 240 5.29 -6.15 -2.57
N VAL A 241 4.00 -5.92 -2.79
CA VAL A 241 3.02 -5.80 -1.72
C VAL A 241 1.96 -6.92 -1.79
N GLY A 242 1.73 -7.58 -0.66
CA GLY A 242 0.60 -8.50 -0.46
C GLY A 242 -0.26 -8.04 0.72
N GLY A 243 -1.59 -7.99 0.57
CA GLY A 243 -2.47 -7.73 1.73
C GLY A 243 -2.52 -8.91 2.70
N GLY A 244 -2.42 -10.14 2.19
CA GLY A 244 -2.37 -11.36 3.01
C GLY A 244 -1.02 -11.71 3.65
N GLU A 245 -1.02 -12.78 4.43
CA GLU A 245 0.13 -13.31 5.18
C GLU A 245 1.27 -13.84 4.29
N ALA A 246 2.50 -13.64 4.78
CA ALA A 246 3.69 -14.18 4.14
C ALA A 246 3.70 -15.72 4.16
N LEU A 247 3.91 -16.32 2.99
CA LEU A 247 3.92 -17.79 2.87
C LEU A 247 4.99 -18.43 3.77
N PRO A 248 4.72 -19.59 4.40
CA PRO A 248 5.70 -20.30 5.23
C PRO A 248 6.95 -20.78 4.48
N GLU A 249 6.79 -21.02 3.17
CA GLU A 249 7.88 -21.40 2.27
C GLU A 249 7.62 -20.87 0.85
N SER A 250 8.34 -19.81 0.50
CA SER A 250 8.27 -19.13 -0.79
C SER A 250 9.64 -18.72 -1.30
N TYR A 251 9.67 -18.36 -2.59
CA TYR A 251 10.89 -18.16 -3.34
C TYR A 251 10.76 -16.97 -4.28
N THR A 252 11.91 -16.38 -4.61
CA THR A 252 12.08 -15.50 -5.76
C THR A 252 13.27 -15.97 -6.60
N GLN A 253 13.39 -15.48 -7.83
CA GLN A 253 14.58 -15.72 -8.63
C GLN A 253 15.74 -14.87 -8.14
N ARG A 254 16.94 -15.44 -8.17
CA ARG A 254 18.17 -14.75 -7.85
C ARG A 254 18.91 -14.40 -9.12
N PHE A 255 19.34 -13.16 -9.22
CA PHE A 255 20.08 -12.62 -10.36
C PHE A 255 21.56 -12.44 -10.04
N ASP A 256 22.43 -12.56 -11.04
CA ASP A 256 23.82 -12.10 -10.94
C ASP A 256 23.93 -10.60 -11.24
N ALA A 257 25.13 -10.03 -11.06
CA ALA A 257 25.40 -8.62 -11.34
C ALA A 257 25.24 -8.24 -12.83
N ALA A 258 25.06 -9.21 -13.72
CA ALA A 258 24.77 -8.99 -15.13
C ALA A 258 23.28 -9.19 -15.46
N GLY A 259 22.42 -9.37 -14.45
CA GLY A 259 20.97 -9.55 -14.59
C GLY A 259 20.54 -10.95 -15.04
N ASN A 260 21.43 -11.96 -15.03
CA ASN A 260 21.06 -13.31 -15.43
C ASN A 260 20.52 -14.09 -14.22
N VAL A 261 19.46 -14.89 -14.45
CA VAL A 261 18.95 -15.82 -13.44
C VAL A 261 20.01 -16.88 -13.13
N VAL A 262 20.45 -16.92 -11.87
CA VAL A 262 21.42 -17.91 -11.35
C VAL A 262 20.78 -18.98 -10.48
N GLY A 263 19.48 -18.86 -10.19
CA GLY A 263 18.72 -19.84 -9.42
C GLY A 263 17.53 -19.20 -8.71
N ILE A 264 17.04 -19.87 -7.67
CA ILE A 264 16.03 -19.35 -6.76
C ILE A 264 16.59 -19.23 -5.35
N VAL A 265 16.01 -18.33 -4.57
CA VAL A 265 16.35 -18.06 -3.19
C VAL A 265 15.07 -17.92 -2.41
N ARG A 266 15.11 -18.33 -1.15
CA ARG A 266 13.96 -18.23 -0.26
C ARG A 266 13.82 -16.82 0.23
N THR A 267 12.59 -16.32 0.14
CA THR A 267 12.11 -15.10 0.81
C THR A 267 10.71 -15.45 1.28
N ASP A 268 10.61 -15.67 2.59
CA ASP A 268 9.42 -16.21 3.27
C ASP A 268 9.47 -15.82 4.74
N PHE A 269 8.37 -15.98 5.46
CA PHE A 269 8.24 -15.61 6.87
C PHE A 269 9.41 -16.08 7.74
N SER A 270 9.91 -17.30 7.53
CA SER A 270 10.99 -17.88 8.35
C SER A 270 12.41 -17.52 7.88
N ARG A 271 12.53 -16.98 6.67
CA ARG A 271 13.79 -16.58 6.02
C ARG A 271 13.52 -15.33 5.19
N PRO A 272 13.21 -14.21 5.86
CA PRO A 272 13.00 -12.94 5.18
C PRO A 272 14.29 -12.56 4.45
N TRP A 273 14.16 -12.20 3.18
CA TRP A 273 15.29 -11.82 2.35
C TRP A 273 14.85 -10.84 1.27
N ASN A 274 15.28 -9.60 1.41
CA ASN A 274 15.15 -8.57 0.40
C ASN A 274 16.54 -8.01 0.03
N PRO A 275 17.05 -8.27 -1.19
CA PRO A 275 18.29 -7.66 -1.70
C PRO A 275 18.08 -6.31 -2.40
N GLY A 276 16.84 -5.84 -2.56
CA GLY A 276 16.45 -4.78 -3.49
C GLY A 276 16.24 -5.27 -4.92
N ASP A 277 15.40 -4.56 -5.66
CA ASP A 277 15.05 -4.80 -7.06
C ASP A 277 14.67 -6.27 -7.29
N VAL A 278 13.76 -6.78 -6.45
CA VAL A 278 13.33 -8.19 -6.48
C VAL A 278 12.39 -8.46 -7.64
N LEU A 279 11.57 -7.47 -8.00
CA LEU A 279 10.60 -7.55 -9.09
C LEU A 279 11.27 -7.45 -10.47
N LYS A 280 12.44 -6.78 -10.55
CA LYS A 280 13.21 -6.59 -11.78
C LYS A 280 12.35 -5.96 -12.87
N PHE A 281 12.11 -4.67 -12.77
CA PHE A 281 11.43 -3.92 -13.80
C PHE A 281 12.39 -3.59 -14.97
N GLY A 282 11.96 -3.88 -16.20
CA GLY A 282 12.77 -3.59 -17.40
C GLY A 282 12.96 -2.08 -17.65
N PRO A 283 14.10 -1.61 -18.20
CA PRO A 283 14.35 -0.18 -18.34
C PRO A 283 13.34 0.52 -19.26
N ASP A 284 12.81 1.66 -18.83
CA ASP A 284 11.73 2.46 -19.46
C ASP A 284 12.12 3.19 -20.78
N SER A 285 12.89 2.55 -21.65
CA SER A 285 13.65 3.27 -22.70
C SER A 285 13.37 2.89 -24.16
N ASP A 286 12.35 2.10 -24.50
CA ASP A 286 12.03 1.78 -25.91
C ASP A 286 10.53 1.87 -26.28
N PRO A 287 10.16 2.65 -27.31
CA PRO A 287 8.78 2.79 -27.78
C PRO A 287 8.14 1.49 -28.32
N TRP A 288 6.94 1.24 -27.80
CA TRP A 288 5.82 0.31 -28.12
C TRP A 288 5.76 -0.43 -29.49
N ASN A 289 6.44 0.04 -30.54
CA ASN A 289 6.39 -0.52 -31.89
C ASN A 289 7.62 -1.31 -32.33
N ALA A 290 8.53 -1.68 -31.42
CA ALA A 290 9.57 -2.65 -31.74
C ALA A 290 8.94 -4.06 -31.93
N PRO A 291 8.90 -4.61 -33.15
CA PRO A 291 8.31 -5.92 -33.37
C PRO A 291 9.31 -6.98 -32.92
N LYS A 292 9.18 -7.50 -31.69
CA LYS A 292 9.98 -8.64 -31.24
C LYS A 292 9.12 -9.68 -30.51
N PRO A 293 8.50 -10.63 -31.24
CA PRO A 293 7.70 -11.71 -30.65
C PRO A 293 8.52 -12.77 -29.89
N VAL A 294 9.77 -12.47 -29.48
CA VAL A 294 10.72 -13.44 -28.85
C VAL A 294 11.71 -12.76 -27.88
N GLN A 295 11.50 -11.49 -27.49
CA GLN A 295 12.32 -10.83 -26.47
C GLN A 295 11.40 -10.05 -25.51
N SER A 296 11.75 -10.03 -24.22
CA SER A 296 11.10 -9.20 -23.18
C SER A 296 10.81 -7.80 -23.72
N ARG A 297 9.61 -7.28 -23.44
CA ARG A 297 9.36 -5.85 -23.61
C ARG A 297 10.20 -5.08 -22.58
N LEU A 298 10.48 -3.83 -22.93
CA LEU A 298 11.10 -2.86 -22.02
C LEU A 298 9.94 -2.17 -21.29
N GLY A 299 10.04 -1.98 -19.97
CA GLY A 299 8.93 -1.54 -19.11
C GLY A 299 7.97 -2.66 -18.70
N GLU A 300 8.50 -3.76 -18.15
CA GLU A 300 7.71 -4.92 -17.69
C GLU A 300 8.42 -5.61 -16.52
N PHE A 301 7.66 -6.17 -15.57
CA PHE A 301 8.18 -7.03 -14.51
C PHE A 301 8.76 -8.35 -15.06
N PHE A 302 9.92 -8.76 -14.55
CA PHE A 302 10.65 -9.91 -15.08
C PHE A 302 9.85 -11.23 -15.07
N LEU A 303 9.01 -11.43 -14.05
CA LEU A 303 8.23 -12.67 -13.89
C LEU A 303 6.82 -12.60 -14.50
N TYR A 304 6.39 -11.42 -14.94
CA TYR A 304 5.15 -11.29 -15.69
C TYR A 304 5.33 -11.88 -17.11
N ASP A 305 4.27 -12.48 -17.66
CA ASP A 305 4.27 -13.09 -18.99
C ASP A 305 2.93 -12.79 -19.66
N GLU A 306 2.92 -11.89 -20.65
CA GLU A 306 1.67 -11.42 -21.24
C GLU A 306 0.96 -12.48 -22.09
N TYR A 307 1.66 -13.58 -22.42
CA TYR A 307 1.06 -14.72 -23.11
C TYR A 307 0.42 -15.73 -22.16
N ASP A 308 0.75 -15.67 -20.87
CA ASP A 308 0.16 -16.50 -19.82
C ASP A 308 0.00 -15.70 -18.51
N PRO A 309 -0.75 -14.58 -18.55
CA PRO A 309 -0.62 -13.52 -17.53
C PRO A 309 -1.31 -13.83 -16.21
N ARG A 310 -2.15 -14.87 -16.17
CA ARG A 310 -2.91 -15.23 -14.95
C ARG A 310 -2.27 -16.38 -14.19
N ARG A 311 -1.50 -17.23 -14.86
CA ARG A 311 -0.96 -18.44 -14.24
C ARG A 311 -0.13 -18.08 -13.01
N THR A 312 -0.42 -18.75 -11.91
CA THR A 312 0.36 -18.65 -10.68
C THR A 312 1.85 -18.95 -10.93
N ILE A 313 2.72 -18.11 -10.38
CA ILE A 313 4.15 -18.21 -10.62
C ILE A 313 4.74 -19.26 -9.70
N MET A 314 5.31 -20.32 -10.26
CA MET A 314 5.99 -21.36 -9.50
C MET A 314 7.30 -21.74 -10.17
N PHE A 315 8.21 -22.34 -9.43
CA PHE A 315 9.54 -22.69 -9.91
C PHE A 315 9.78 -24.19 -9.98
N ASN A 316 10.35 -24.62 -11.11
CA ASN A 316 10.92 -25.95 -11.24
C ASN A 316 12.17 -26.08 -10.34
N ALA A 317 12.66 -27.31 -10.16
CA ALA A 317 13.84 -27.57 -9.33
C ALA A 317 15.14 -26.91 -9.86
N ASP A 318 15.17 -26.51 -11.13
CA ASP A 318 16.27 -25.79 -11.77
C ASP A 318 16.14 -24.25 -11.67
N GLY A 319 15.05 -23.76 -11.08
CA GLY A 319 14.76 -22.33 -10.94
C GLY A 319 14.03 -21.69 -12.12
N SER A 320 13.74 -22.45 -13.19
CA SER A 320 12.89 -21.96 -14.28
C SER A 320 11.43 -21.86 -13.87
N VAL A 321 10.71 -20.89 -14.45
CA VAL A 321 9.26 -20.73 -14.20
C VAL A 321 8.50 -21.93 -14.77
N TRP A 322 7.55 -22.43 -14.00
CA TRP A 322 6.66 -23.51 -14.40
C TRP A 322 5.66 -23.03 -15.45
N LYS A 323 5.61 -23.72 -16.60
CA LYS A 323 4.69 -23.43 -17.71
C LYS A 323 3.87 -24.64 -18.18
N ALA A 324 4.23 -25.85 -17.74
CA ALA A 324 3.57 -27.08 -18.15
C ALA A 324 3.82 -28.24 -17.17
N GLY A 325 2.94 -29.24 -17.18
CA GLY A 325 3.04 -30.42 -16.33
C GLY A 325 2.41 -30.21 -14.95
N THR A 326 2.78 -31.03 -13.98
CA THR A 326 2.26 -30.94 -12.60
C THR A 326 2.83 -29.68 -11.90
N PRO A 327 1.98 -28.84 -11.28
CA PRO A 327 2.43 -27.64 -10.56
C PRO A 327 3.39 -27.99 -9.41
N PRO A 328 4.57 -27.36 -9.34
CA PRO A 328 5.55 -27.60 -8.28
C PRO A 328 5.23 -26.75 -7.03
N ILE A 329 4.11 -27.05 -6.36
CA ILE A 329 3.55 -26.30 -5.22
C ILE A 329 4.49 -26.09 -4.01
N ALA A 330 5.65 -26.76 -3.97
CA ALA A 330 6.65 -26.57 -2.91
C ALA A 330 7.64 -25.44 -3.21
N ARG A 331 7.55 -24.80 -4.38
CA ARG A 331 8.43 -23.70 -4.81
C ARG A 331 7.62 -22.60 -5.45
N GLN A 332 6.79 -21.97 -4.63
CA GLN A 332 5.89 -20.92 -5.07
C GLN A 332 6.58 -19.57 -5.01
N TYR A 333 6.12 -18.63 -5.83
CA TYR A 333 6.48 -17.24 -5.72
C TYR A 333 5.90 -16.65 -4.42
N PHE A 334 6.58 -15.65 -3.85
CA PHE A 334 6.23 -15.13 -2.53
C PHE A 334 4.91 -14.35 -2.50
N LEU A 335 4.49 -13.74 -3.61
CA LEU A 335 3.18 -13.08 -3.73
C LEU A 335 2.03 -14.03 -4.11
N ASN A 336 2.23 -15.35 -4.10
CA ASN A 336 1.13 -16.30 -4.37
C ASN A 336 0.28 -16.52 -3.11
N LEU A 337 -0.23 -15.45 -2.51
CA LEU A 337 -1.01 -15.45 -1.27
C LEU A 337 -2.03 -16.61 -1.24
N VAL A 338 -2.25 -17.18 -0.06
CA VAL A 338 -3.08 -18.39 0.10
C VAL A 338 -4.50 -18.06 0.50
N ASP A 339 -5.46 -18.73 -0.13
CA ASP A 339 -6.89 -18.46 0.04
C ASP A 339 -7.52 -19.11 1.29
N ASN A 340 -6.73 -19.77 2.13
CA ASN A 340 -7.22 -20.65 3.20
C ASN A 340 -6.73 -20.29 4.60
N GLU A 341 -6.24 -19.06 4.77
CA GLU A 341 -5.79 -18.52 6.04
C GLU A 341 -6.84 -17.57 6.64
N GLY A 342 -6.60 -17.11 7.87
CA GLY A 342 -7.54 -16.24 8.56
C GLY A 342 -8.89 -16.85 9.00
N PRO A 343 -9.79 -16.02 9.56
CA PRO A 343 -11.08 -16.46 10.07
C PRO A 343 -12.06 -16.88 8.96
N LEU A 344 -12.89 -17.90 9.25
CA LEU A 344 -14.03 -18.24 8.41
C LEU A 344 -15.18 -17.25 8.63
N VAL A 345 -15.40 -16.36 7.68
CA VAL A 345 -16.49 -15.38 7.68
C VAL A 345 -17.65 -15.88 6.83
N ASN A 346 -18.88 -15.57 7.24
CA ASN A 346 -20.10 -16.00 6.55
C ASN A 346 -20.62 -14.87 5.65
N GLY A 347 -20.32 -14.93 4.36
CA GLY A 347 -20.71 -13.94 3.35
C GLY A 347 -22.02 -14.29 2.64
N ALA A 348 -22.77 -13.27 2.23
CA ALA A 348 -24.00 -13.45 1.46
C ALA A 348 -23.65 -13.82 0.01
N ILE A 349 -24.20 -14.93 -0.50
CA ILE A 349 -23.94 -15.43 -1.86
C ILE A 349 -25.12 -15.27 -2.82
N ALA A 350 -26.27 -14.82 -2.30
CA ALA A 350 -27.45 -14.58 -3.11
C ALA A 350 -28.28 -13.47 -2.50
N PHE A 351 -28.75 -12.56 -3.34
CA PHE A 351 -29.54 -11.42 -2.93
C PHE A 351 -30.92 -11.47 -3.59
N ALA A 352 -31.96 -11.12 -2.83
CA ALA A 352 -33.25 -10.81 -3.39
C ALA A 352 -33.17 -9.51 -4.23
N PRO A 353 -34.12 -9.23 -5.13
CA PRO A 353 -34.09 -8.02 -5.97
C PRO A 353 -34.03 -6.69 -5.21
N ASN A 354 -34.33 -6.69 -3.91
CA ASN A 354 -34.23 -5.55 -3.01
C ASN A 354 -32.90 -5.48 -2.24
N GLY A 355 -31.89 -6.28 -2.63
CA GLY A 355 -30.58 -6.33 -1.97
C GLY A 355 -30.54 -7.11 -0.65
N THR A 356 -31.64 -7.75 -0.24
CA THR A 356 -31.64 -8.54 1.01
C THR A 356 -30.91 -9.88 0.80
N PRO A 357 -29.92 -10.25 1.63
CA PRO A 357 -29.31 -11.58 1.58
C PRO A 357 -30.34 -12.70 1.72
N THR A 358 -30.26 -13.71 0.87
CA THR A 358 -31.16 -14.87 0.84
C THR A 358 -30.44 -16.21 1.06
N ALA A 359 -29.12 -16.24 0.85
CA ALA A 359 -28.27 -17.37 1.15
C ALA A 359 -26.87 -16.88 1.55
N PHE A 360 -26.17 -17.68 2.35
CA PHE A 360 -24.83 -17.40 2.84
C PHE A 360 -23.92 -18.61 2.65
N ALA A 361 -22.63 -18.36 2.47
CA ALA A 361 -21.58 -19.37 2.50
C ALA A 361 -20.38 -18.86 3.31
N GLN A 362 -19.60 -19.80 3.85
CA GLN A 362 -18.39 -19.46 4.57
C GLN A 362 -17.17 -19.50 3.66
N ARG A 363 -16.28 -18.55 3.87
CA ARG A 363 -14.98 -18.43 3.21
C ARG A 363 -13.96 -17.89 4.20
N ASN A 364 -12.71 -18.24 3.95
CA ASN A 364 -11.56 -17.66 4.61
C ASN A 364 -11.34 -16.23 4.10
N THR A 365 -10.73 -15.40 4.93
CA THR A 365 -10.41 -14.01 4.61
C THR A 365 -9.20 -13.64 5.46
N ASP A 366 -8.22 -13.01 4.85
CA ASP A 366 -7.17 -12.26 5.52
C ASP A 366 -7.76 -10.92 5.96
N GLY A 367 -8.46 -10.20 5.09
CA GLY A 367 -8.78 -8.82 5.40
C GLY A 367 -9.80 -8.16 4.49
N ASN A 368 -9.97 -6.85 4.69
CA ASN A 368 -10.37 -5.95 3.62
C ASN A 368 -9.30 -4.85 3.64
N ASP A 369 -8.30 -5.01 2.79
CA ASP A 369 -7.06 -4.25 2.91
C ASP A 369 -7.13 -2.98 2.06
N ALA A 370 -6.54 -1.91 2.57
CA ALA A 370 -6.29 -0.68 1.83
C ALA A 370 -4.81 -0.64 1.45
N VAL A 371 -4.51 -0.78 0.16
CA VAL A 371 -3.14 -0.91 -0.35
C VAL A 371 -2.84 0.17 -1.36
N PHE A 372 -1.77 0.92 -1.11
CA PHE A 372 -1.24 1.98 -1.97
C PHE A 372 0.18 1.60 -2.42
N GLY A 373 0.43 1.57 -3.74
CA GLY A 373 1.77 1.37 -4.31
C GLY A 373 2.65 2.62 -4.21
N ASP A 374 2.03 3.78 -4.41
CA ASP A 374 2.63 5.12 -4.30
C ASP A 374 3.54 5.50 -5.48
N LEU A 375 4.87 5.57 -5.32
CA LEU A 375 5.80 5.97 -6.38
C LEU A 375 6.71 4.80 -6.79
N GLY A 376 6.62 4.40 -8.05
CA GLY A 376 7.48 3.35 -8.61
C GLY A 376 6.64 2.34 -9.35
N ASN A 377 7.24 1.22 -9.77
CA ASN A 377 6.51 0.18 -10.49
C ASN A 377 6.24 -0.96 -9.52
N ASP A 378 5.00 -1.04 -9.05
CA ASP A 378 4.65 -1.92 -7.94
C ASP A 378 3.96 -3.20 -8.39
N TRP A 379 4.21 -4.30 -7.67
CA TRP A 379 3.45 -5.53 -7.81
C TRP A 379 2.62 -5.75 -6.56
N ILE A 380 1.31 -5.52 -6.70
CA ILE A 380 0.36 -5.57 -5.60
C ILE A 380 -0.61 -6.76 -5.77
N VAL A 381 -0.78 -7.52 -4.70
CA VAL A 381 -1.79 -8.60 -4.62
C VAL A 381 -2.66 -8.35 -3.39
N GLY A 382 -3.96 -8.16 -3.59
CA GLY A 382 -4.91 -7.86 -2.49
C GLY A 382 -4.91 -8.98 -1.46
N GLY A 383 -5.23 -10.20 -1.87
CA GLY A 383 -5.43 -11.31 -0.94
C GLY A 383 -6.87 -11.76 -0.98
N THR A 384 -7.40 -12.27 0.13
CA THR A 384 -8.79 -12.73 0.26
C THR A 384 -9.68 -11.75 0.98
N GLY A 385 -10.42 -10.93 0.26
CA GLY A 385 -11.06 -9.82 0.95
C GLY A 385 -11.92 -8.97 0.05
N ARG A 386 -12.26 -7.80 0.55
CA ARG A 386 -12.70 -6.73 -0.33
C ARG A 386 -11.64 -5.66 -0.27
N ASP A 387 -10.65 -5.83 -1.12
CA ASP A 387 -9.46 -5.01 -1.04
C ASP A 387 -9.61 -3.78 -1.92
N HIS A 388 -9.06 -2.68 -1.44
CA HIS A 388 -8.94 -1.43 -2.15
C HIS A 388 -7.47 -1.26 -2.53
N ILE A 389 -7.19 -1.38 -3.82
CA ILE A 389 -5.84 -1.32 -4.36
C ILE A 389 -5.70 -0.06 -5.21
N TYR A 390 -4.66 0.72 -4.92
CA TYR A 390 -4.29 1.93 -5.63
C TYR A 390 -2.85 1.77 -6.14
N GLY A 391 -2.65 1.79 -7.46
CA GLY A 391 -1.30 1.66 -8.04
C GLY A 391 -0.44 2.87 -7.70
N GLY A 392 -0.90 4.06 -8.06
CA GLY A 392 -0.17 5.29 -7.79
C GLY A 392 0.53 5.77 -9.05
N TRP A 393 1.82 6.05 -9.00
CA TRP A 393 2.62 6.51 -10.14
C TRP A 393 3.62 5.44 -10.57
N GLY A 394 3.47 4.95 -11.80
CA GLY A 394 4.43 4.05 -12.43
C GLY A 394 3.70 3.01 -13.27
N ASN A 395 4.34 1.90 -13.59
CA ASN A 395 3.68 0.84 -14.34
C ASN A 395 3.39 -0.32 -13.41
N ASP A 396 2.17 -0.35 -12.87
CA ASP A 396 1.85 -1.23 -11.77
C ASP A 396 1.19 -2.53 -12.25
N LEU A 397 1.41 -3.61 -11.50
CA LEU A 397 0.69 -4.87 -11.67
C LEU A 397 -0.12 -5.13 -10.41
N MET A 398 -1.44 -4.99 -10.55
CA MET A 398 -2.40 -5.16 -9.47
C MET A 398 -3.26 -6.39 -9.70
N ASN A 399 -3.26 -7.29 -8.73
CA ASN A 399 -3.98 -8.54 -8.77
C ASN A 399 -5.05 -8.62 -7.68
N ALA A 400 -6.29 -8.37 -8.08
CA ALA A 400 -7.51 -8.53 -7.30
C ALA A 400 -8.11 -9.93 -7.53
N ASP A 401 -7.30 -10.96 -7.34
CA ASP A 401 -7.74 -12.34 -7.45
C ASP A 401 -7.40 -13.08 -6.17
N ASP A 402 -8.45 -13.37 -5.41
CA ASP A 402 -8.35 -13.99 -4.10
C ASP A 402 -7.94 -15.46 -4.14
N VAL A 403 -8.15 -16.15 -5.27
CA VAL A 403 -7.97 -17.61 -5.35
C VAL A 403 -7.11 -17.98 -6.56
N LEU A 404 -5.81 -17.74 -6.42
CA LEU A 404 -4.82 -18.04 -7.46
C LEU A 404 -4.72 -19.54 -7.81
N SER A 405 -5.24 -20.43 -6.97
CA SER A 405 -5.11 -21.89 -7.15
C SER A 405 -6.09 -22.50 -8.17
N THR A 406 -6.98 -21.70 -8.77
CA THR A 406 -8.05 -22.22 -9.62
C THR A 406 -7.56 -22.95 -10.86
N ASN A 407 -8.37 -23.93 -11.28
CA ASN A 407 -8.06 -24.85 -12.38
C ASN A 407 -6.62 -25.41 -12.32
N ASN A 408 -6.21 -25.87 -11.12
CA ASN A 408 -4.87 -26.41 -10.89
C ASN A 408 -3.78 -25.38 -11.20
N TRP A 409 -3.90 -24.19 -10.57
CA TRP A 409 -2.92 -23.10 -10.63
C TRP A 409 -2.74 -22.49 -12.03
N LEU A 410 -3.72 -22.66 -12.90
CA LEU A 410 -3.81 -21.94 -14.18
C LEU A 410 -4.47 -20.57 -14.00
N ASN A 411 -5.24 -20.44 -12.92
CA ASN A 411 -5.92 -19.22 -12.54
C ASN A 411 -6.80 -18.61 -13.66
N ASP A 412 -7.57 -19.48 -14.32
CA ASP A 412 -8.31 -19.13 -15.53
C ASP A 412 -9.82 -19.34 -15.42
N GLN A 413 -10.32 -19.63 -14.21
CA GLN A 413 -11.74 -19.79 -13.90
C GLN A 413 -12.17 -18.69 -12.96
N PRO A 414 -13.41 -18.18 -13.12
CA PRO A 414 -13.93 -17.14 -12.25
C PRO A 414 -14.37 -17.67 -10.88
N GLU A 415 -14.02 -16.89 -9.87
CA GLU A 415 -14.55 -16.85 -8.52
C GLU A 415 -15.89 -16.09 -8.56
N THR A 416 -16.78 -16.45 -7.65
CA THR A 416 -18.15 -15.88 -7.64
C THR A 416 -18.58 -15.51 -6.23
N HIS A 417 -17.65 -15.51 -5.27
CA HIS A 417 -18.01 -15.24 -3.90
C HIS A 417 -18.09 -13.72 -3.69
N PRO A 418 -19.22 -13.15 -3.27
CA PRO A 418 -19.35 -11.69 -3.19
C PRO A 418 -18.53 -11.03 -2.07
N MET A 419 -17.76 -11.79 -1.31
CA MET A 419 -16.87 -11.23 -0.28
C MET A 419 -15.44 -11.02 -0.78
N TYR A 420 -15.21 -11.42 -2.04
CA TYR A 420 -14.00 -11.37 -2.83
C TYR A 420 -14.29 -10.39 -3.97
N GLU A 421 -14.75 -9.20 -3.59
CA GLU A 421 -15.18 -8.16 -4.54
C GLU A 421 -14.31 -6.94 -4.32
N ASP A 422 -13.26 -6.86 -5.11
CA ASP A 422 -12.21 -5.87 -4.92
C ASP A 422 -12.45 -4.60 -5.74
N ARG A 423 -11.70 -3.58 -5.39
CA ARG A 423 -11.60 -2.36 -6.17
C ARG A 423 -10.16 -2.04 -6.44
N VAL A 424 -9.83 -1.92 -7.71
CA VAL A 424 -8.48 -1.64 -8.17
C VAL A 424 -8.50 -0.35 -8.98
N PHE A 425 -7.62 0.56 -8.62
CA PHE A 425 -7.41 1.83 -9.30
C PHE A 425 -5.99 1.91 -9.86
N GLY A 426 -5.88 2.06 -11.19
CA GLY A 426 -4.62 2.10 -11.93
C GLY A 426 -3.66 3.17 -11.43
N GLY A 427 -4.10 4.43 -11.46
CA GLY A 427 -3.21 5.56 -11.19
C GLY A 427 -2.63 6.09 -12.50
N ALA A 428 -1.37 6.53 -12.48
CA ALA A 428 -0.66 7.08 -13.62
C ALA A 428 0.32 6.06 -14.17
N GLY A 429 0.37 5.91 -15.49
CA GLY A 429 1.31 5.03 -16.18
C GLY A 429 0.62 3.86 -16.90
N LEU A 430 1.34 2.76 -17.12
CA LEU A 430 0.85 1.59 -17.86
C LEU A 430 0.59 0.41 -16.94
N ASP A 431 -0.65 0.31 -16.49
CA ASP A 431 -1.04 -0.62 -15.45
C ASP A 431 -1.64 -1.91 -16.02
N ILE A 432 -1.42 -2.99 -15.29
CA ILE A 432 -2.03 -4.29 -15.51
C ILE A 432 -2.94 -4.59 -14.32
N LEU A 433 -4.24 -4.62 -14.59
CA LEU A 433 -5.26 -4.90 -13.59
C LEU A 433 -5.86 -6.28 -13.87
N ILE A 434 -5.67 -7.19 -12.92
CA ILE A 434 -6.24 -8.54 -12.95
C ILE A 434 -7.39 -8.59 -11.96
N GLY A 435 -8.56 -9.02 -12.42
CA GLY A 435 -9.73 -9.28 -11.58
C GLY A 435 -10.36 -10.61 -11.94
N ASN A 436 -10.94 -11.27 -10.97
CA ASN A 436 -11.42 -12.63 -11.11
C ASN A 436 -12.92 -12.77 -10.86
N THR A 437 -13.46 -12.05 -9.87
CA THR A 437 -14.87 -12.07 -9.53
C THR A 437 -15.66 -11.08 -10.40
N GLY A 438 -16.90 -11.44 -10.76
CA GLY A 438 -17.78 -10.53 -11.51
C GLY A 438 -18.11 -9.21 -10.78
N GLY A 439 -17.87 -9.19 -9.47
CA GLY A 439 -18.06 -8.06 -8.57
C GLY A 439 -16.86 -7.12 -8.48
N ASP A 440 -15.69 -7.51 -8.99
CA ASP A 440 -14.49 -6.66 -8.96
C ASP A 440 -14.71 -5.41 -9.79
N ARG A 441 -14.01 -4.35 -9.41
CA ARG A 441 -14.06 -3.04 -10.04
C ARG A 441 -12.66 -2.62 -10.43
N LEU A 442 -12.31 -2.92 -11.69
CA LEU A 442 -11.07 -2.45 -12.31
C LEU A 442 -11.35 -1.07 -12.92
N ILE A 443 -10.82 -0.03 -12.31
CA ILE A 443 -11.12 1.36 -12.61
C ILE A 443 -9.86 2.07 -13.04
N ASP A 444 -9.96 2.83 -14.12
CA ASP A 444 -8.78 3.48 -14.66
C ASP A 444 -9.13 4.57 -15.71
N TRP A 445 -8.15 5.40 -16.05
CA TRP A 445 -8.24 6.60 -16.84
C TRP A 445 -8.55 6.39 -18.32
N VAL A 446 -9.25 7.39 -18.88
CA VAL A 446 -9.44 7.49 -20.32
C VAL A 446 -8.19 8.08 -20.96
N GLY A 447 -7.29 7.24 -21.48
CA GLY A 447 -6.17 7.72 -22.29
C GLY A 447 -4.88 6.93 -22.13
N GLU A 448 -4.74 6.21 -21.02
CA GLU A 448 -3.64 5.28 -20.77
C GLU A 448 -3.94 3.91 -21.39
N PHE A 449 -2.88 3.19 -21.78
CA PHE A 449 -2.98 1.93 -22.53
C PHE A 449 -2.94 0.72 -21.58
N ASN A 450 -3.82 0.72 -20.59
CA ASN A 450 -3.82 -0.27 -19.52
C ASN A 450 -4.46 -1.60 -19.94
N SER A 451 -4.00 -2.67 -19.30
CA SER A 451 -4.43 -4.04 -19.59
C SER A 451 -5.35 -4.55 -18.50
N TYR A 452 -6.60 -4.87 -18.87
CA TYR A 452 -7.58 -5.46 -17.95
C TYR A 452 -7.75 -6.94 -18.28
N LEU A 453 -7.47 -7.79 -17.30
CA LEU A 453 -7.48 -9.24 -17.46
C LEU A 453 -8.56 -9.85 -16.55
N VAL A 454 -9.52 -10.56 -17.16
CA VAL A 454 -10.58 -11.26 -16.43
C VAL A 454 -10.83 -12.67 -17.00
N PRO A 455 -11.11 -13.70 -16.18
CA PRO A 455 -11.34 -15.07 -16.63
C PRO A 455 -12.75 -15.36 -17.15
N PHE A 456 -13.64 -14.37 -17.16
CA PHE A 456 -15.04 -14.56 -17.52
C PHE A 456 -15.48 -13.67 -18.69
N ALA A 457 -16.52 -14.11 -19.39
CA ALA A 457 -17.19 -13.33 -20.43
C ALA A 457 -18.70 -13.61 -20.42
N PRO A 458 -19.54 -12.62 -20.76
CA PRO A 458 -19.19 -11.22 -21.07
C PRO A 458 -18.85 -10.44 -19.80
N PHE A 459 -17.85 -9.56 -19.89
CA PHE A 459 -17.59 -8.52 -18.90
C PHE A 459 -18.01 -7.17 -19.47
N GLY A 460 -18.43 -6.24 -18.61
CA GLY A 460 -18.95 -4.95 -19.02
C GLY A 460 -18.43 -3.82 -18.14
N ILE A 461 -19.04 -2.64 -18.29
CA ILE A 461 -18.67 -1.42 -17.53
C ILE A 461 -18.79 -1.58 -16.02
N ALA A 462 -19.59 -2.56 -15.57
CA ALA A 462 -19.70 -2.87 -14.16
C ALA A 462 -18.39 -3.43 -13.60
N THR A 463 -17.63 -4.22 -14.38
CA THR A 463 -16.35 -4.79 -13.95
C THR A 463 -15.18 -3.91 -14.34
N VAL A 464 -15.17 -3.43 -15.59
CA VAL A 464 -14.07 -2.62 -16.14
C VAL A 464 -14.57 -1.24 -16.50
N SER A 465 -14.18 -0.23 -15.72
CA SER A 465 -14.56 1.16 -15.91
C SER A 465 -13.42 1.95 -16.53
N ARG A 466 -13.45 2.08 -17.86
CA ARG A 466 -12.48 2.90 -18.62
C ARG A 466 -12.93 4.35 -18.81
N GLN A 467 -14.12 4.70 -18.34
CA GLN A 467 -14.64 6.06 -18.42
C GLN A 467 -14.78 6.55 -17.00
N VAL A 468 -14.03 7.59 -16.66
CA VAL A 468 -14.12 8.24 -15.35
C VAL A 468 -15.01 9.46 -15.48
N PRO A 469 -16.35 9.34 -15.29
CA PRO A 469 -17.20 10.51 -15.21
C PRO A 469 -16.77 11.37 -14.01
N PRO A 470 -17.06 12.68 -14.00
CA PRO A 470 -16.66 13.56 -12.90
C PRO A 470 -17.00 13.03 -11.49
N GLN A 471 -18.15 12.36 -11.35
CA GLN A 471 -18.61 11.80 -10.07
C GLN A 471 -17.85 10.54 -9.63
N LEU A 472 -17.13 9.87 -10.52
CA LEU A 472 -16.25 8.77 -10.13
C LEU A 472 -14.98 9.30 -9.44
N PHE A 473 -14.51 10.51 -9.78
CA PHE A 473 -13.44 11.15 -9.02
C PHE A 473 -13.87 11.43 -7.58
N ASP A 474 -15.04 12.06 -7.40
CA ASP A 474 -15.56 12.36 -6.05
C ASP A 474 -15.71 11.08 -5.20
N PHE A 475 -16.13 9.98 -5.83
CA PHE A 475 -16.22 8.67 -5.18
C PHE A 475 -14.83 8.14 -4.76
N LEU A 476 -13.87 8.09 -5.68
CA LEU A 476 -12.54 7.56 -5.41
C LEU A 476 -11.77 8.41 -4.39
N TYR A 477 -11.92 9.74 -4.43
CA TYR A 477 -11.31 10.62 -3.44
C TYR A 477 -11.87 10.40 -2.04
N ALA A 478 -13.21 10.32 -1.92
CA ALA A 478 -13.84 10.08 -0.63
C ALA A 478 -13.45 8.72 -0.05
N GLN A 479 -13.31 7.71 -0.92
CA GLN A 479 -12.83 6.38 -0.55
C GLN A 479 -11.36 6.42 -0.12
N ALA A 480 -10.44 6.89 -0.96
CA ALA A 480 -9.01 6.95 -0.63
C ALA A 480 -8.75 7.75 0.67
N PHE A 481 -9.51 8.82 0.89
CA PHE A 481 -9.45 9.57 2.15
C PHE A 481 -9.89 8.77 3.38
N SER A 482 -10.89 7.90 3.23
CA SER A 482 -11.30 6.96 4.28
C SER A 482 -10.23 5.89 4.52
N ASP A 483 -9.56 5.48 3.43
CA ASP A 483 -8.61 4.37 3.40
C ASP A 483 -7.19 4.77 3.84
N GLY A 484 -6.91 6.07 4.04
CA GLY A 484 -5.69 6.51 4.72
C GLY A 484 -4.72 7.34 3.89
N VAL A 485 -5.12 7.73 2.67
CA VAL A 485 -4.30 8.50 1.72
C VAL A 485 -3.57 9.69 2.38
N ASP A 486 -2.33 9.95 1.99
CA ASP A 486 -1.55 11.10 2.41
C ASP A 486 -2.12 12.40 1.84
N ILE A 487 -2.72 13.19 2.72
CA ILE A 487 -3.31 14.48 2.37
C ILE A 487 -2.30 15.64 2.37
N THR A 488 -1.07 15.40 2.82
CA THR A 488 -0.04 16.43 3.00
C THR A 488 0.80 16.65 1.75
N ARG A 489 0.90 15.67 0.85
CA ARG A 489 1.67 15.74 -0.41
C ARG A 489 1.46 17.02 -1.21
N THR A 490 0.22 17.52 -1.23
CA THR A 490 -0.16 18.79 -1.87
C THR A 490 0.61 20.00 -1.32
N ALA A 491 0.84 20.03 0.00
CA ALA A 491 1.46 21.16 0.69
C ALA A 491 2.97 21.21 0.42
N ASP A 492 3.60 20.07 0.19
CA ASP A 492 5.03 19.94 -0.03
C ASP A 492 5.47 20.48 -1.38
N THR A 493 4.64 20.32 -2.40
CA THR A 493 4.93 20.80 -3.76
C THR A 493 4.55 22.26 -3.98
N GLY A 494 3.80 22.86 -3.05
CA GLY A 494 3.39 24.28 -3.10
C GLY A 494 2.33 24.60 -4.17
N SER A 495 1.76 23.59 -4.83
CA SER A 495 0.75 23.74 -5.91
C SER A 495 -0.68 23.75 -5.36
N ILE A 496 -1.08 24.83 -4.69
CA ILE A 496 -2.49 25.07 -4.34
C ILE A 496 -3.21 25.76 -5.51
N ASN A 497 -3.89 24.98 -6.36
CA ASN A 497 -4.80 25.55 -7.38
C ASN A 497 -6.12 25.96 -6.71
N GLY A 498 -6.11 27.08 -5.99
CA GLY A 498 -7.19 27.56 -5.12
C GLY A 498 -8.45 28.10 -5.82
N ASP A 499 -8.76 27.68 -7.05
CA ASP A 499 -9.93 28.16 -7.82
C ASP A 499 -10.89 27.04 -8.28
N ASP A 500 -10.71 25.78 -7.84
CA ASP A 500 -11.65 24.72 -8.23
C ASP A 500 -12.98 24.82 -7.48
N LYS A 501 -14.08 24.77 -8.21
CA LYS A 501 -15.45 25.03 -7.71
C LYS A 501 -15.97 23.92 -6.79
N TYR A 502 -15.24 22.83 -6.63
CA TYR A 502 -15.59 21.65 -5.84
C TYR A 502 -14.81 21.57 -4.50
N SER A 503 -14.03 22.61 -4.14
CA SER A 503 -12.92 22.60 -3.15
C SER A 503 -13.26 22.53 -1.65
N HIS A 504 -14.28 21.80 -1.22
CA HIS A 504 -14.39 21.51 0.23
C HIS A 504 -13.67 20.22 0.65
N VAL A 505 -13.24 19.39 -0.32
CA VAL A 505 -12.55 18.12 -0.09
C VAL A 505 -11.27 17.98 -0.93
N HIS A 506 -11.08 18.83 -1.96
CA HIS A 506 -9.91 18.78 -2.85
C HIS A 506 -8.68 19.54 -2.33
N MET A 507 -8.14 19.18 -1.16
CA MET A 507 -6.70 19.33 -0.96
C MET A 507 -6.07 18.10 -1.61
N PHE A 508 -5.52 18.30 -2.81
CA PHE A 508 -5.05 17.37 -3.84
C PHE A 508 -4.47 16.01 -3.39
N MET A 509 -5.35 15.07 -3.03
CA MET A 509 -5.01 13.65 -2.81
C MET A 509 -4.67 12.92 -4.12
N GLY A 510 -5.00 13.51 -5.27
CA GLY A 510 -4.75 12.93 -6.59
C GLY A 510 -4.59 14.03 -7.64
N GLY A 511 -3.70 14.98 -7.37
CA GLY A 511 -3.07 15.69 -8.47
C GLY A 511 -1.97 14.81 -9.08
N VAL A 512 -1.20 15.39 -10.00
CA VAL A 512 0.06 14.78 -10.46
C VAL A 512 1.09 14.59 -9.34
N GLU A 513 0.85 15.16 -8.17
CA GLU A 513 1.70 15.07 -6.98
C GLU A 513 0.97 14.36 -5.83
N GLY A 514 -0.23 13.82 -6.09
CA GLY A 514 -1.01 13.05 -5.12
C GLY A 514 -0.73 11.56 -5.21
N GLU A 515 -0.94 10.88 -4.11
CA GLU A 515 -0.62 9.46 -3.89
C GLU A 515 -1.37 8.52 -4.84
N ILE A 516 -2.64 8.77 -5.13
CA ILE A 516 -3.42 7.93 -6.05
C ILE A 516 -3.14 8.20 -7.54
N GLY A 517 -2.07 8.94 -7.90
CA GLY A 517 -1.59 9.00 -9.30
C GLY A 517 -2.58 9.59 -10.32
N LEU A 518 -3.42 10.54 -9.94
CA LEU A 518 -4.48 11.03 -10.83
C LEU A 518 -3.94 12.07 -11.84
N ILE A 519 -3.77 11.67 -13.12
CA ILE A 519 -3.26 12.54 -14.20
C ILE A 519 -4.35 13.11 -15.10
N THR A 520 -4.10 14.29 -15.70
CA THR A 520 -5.01 14.81 -16.75
C THR A 520 -4.71 14.16 -18.10
N GLN A 521 -5.72 14.13 -18.99
CA GLN A 521 -5.80 13.43 -20.29
C GLN A 521 -4.68 13.70 -21.35
N LYS A 522 -3.51 14.23 -20.98
CA LYS A 522 -2.50 14.75 -21.91
C LYS A 522 -1.10 14.15 -21.81
N ASP A 523 -0.78 13.32 -20.82
CA ASP A 523 0.63 13.01 -20.56
C ASP A 523 1.03 11.60 -21.01
N HIS A 524 0.66 11.25 -22.25
CA HIS A 524 1.19 10.07 -22.92
C HIS A 524 2.68 10.29 -23.27
N GLY A 525 3.57 9.64 -22.51
CA GLY A 525 4.98 9.47 -22.83
C GLY A 525 5.84 10.72 -22.71
N PHE A 526 5.91 11.29 -21.51
CA PHE A 526 6.87 12.35 -21.19
C PHE A 526 7.71 12.03 -19.97
#